data_AF-A0A933VEI9-F1
#
_entry.id   AF-A0A933VEI9-F1
#
_cell.length_a   1.000
_cell.length_b   1.000
_cell.length_c   1.000
_cell.angle_alpha   90.00
_cell.angle_beta   90.00
_cell.angle_gamma   90.00
#
_symmetry.space_group_name_H-M   'P 1'
#
loop_
_entity.id
_entity.type
_entity.pdbx_description
1 polymer ?
#
loop_
_entity_poly.entity_id
_entity_poly.type
_entity_poly.pdbx_seq_one_letter_code
_entity_poly.pdbx_strand_id
1 'polypeptide(L)'
;MLMRLTDSAPLRALALAQDNIVARRRDWLEQLIAVRRGQQSPIAVAADWNDDAQMRPLYWFRSYLMDLMRLEHGSVEHIKNIDLIDLLKVIANGMNSRDLHSLLDRVGQTQQLAQQAGMNRQLLLEELLTEWSRVGQARRARA
;
A
#
# COMPACT_ATOMS: atom_id res chain seq x y z
N MET A 1 -17.89 14.08 11.51
CA MET A 1 -18.02 12.84 10.69
C MET A 1 -16.75 12.00 10.87
N LEU A 2 -16.75 11.04 11.80
CA LEU A 2 -15.57 10.18 12.13
C LEU A 2 -15.97 8.71 12.38
N MET A 3 -17.18 8.29 12.01
CA MET A 3 -17.78 7.04 12.51
C MET A 3 -17.75 5.84 11.55
N ARG A 4 -16.88 5.82 10.53
CA ARG A 4 -16.78 4.66 9.61
C ARG A 4 -15.42 3.96 9.60
N LEU A 5 -14.48 4.35 10.47
CA LEU A 5 -13.18 3.68 10.62
C LEU A 5 -13.20 2.51 11.61
N THR A 6 -14.33 2.22 12.24
CA THR A 6 -14.42 1.27 13.37
C THR A 6 -15.33 0.08 13.08
N ASP A 7 -15.16 -0.60 11.95
CA ASP A 7 -15.56 -2.01 11.93
C ASP A 7 -14.45 -2.82 12.62
N SER A 8 -14.69 -3.12 13.91
CA SER A 8 -13.91 -3.98 14.81
C SER A 8 -12.62 -3.43 15.46
N ALA A 9 -12.68 -2.24 16.09
CA ALA A 9 -12.00 -1.96 17.38
C ALA A 9 -12.06 -0.45 17.73
N PRO A 10 -12.90 -0.03 18.69
CA PRO A 10 -12.85 1.31 19.26
C PRO A 10 -11.48 1.68 19.84
N LEU A 11 -10.70 0.68 20.28
CA LEU A 11 -9.34 0.88 20.81
C LEU A 11 -8.28 1.17 19.74
N ARG A 12 -8.49 0.72 18.49
CA ARG A 12 -7.57 1.05 17.37
C ARG A 12 -7.78 2.49 16.92
N ALA A 13 -9.01 2.98 16.86
CA ALA A 13 -9.30 4.36 16.46
C ALA A 13 -8.68 5.41 17.40
N LEU A 14 -8.55 5.12 18.69
CA LEU A 14 -7.93 6.05 19.65
C LEU A 14 -6.38 6.03 19.59
N ALA A 15 -5.77 4.85 19.41
CA ALA A 15 -4.33 4.73 19.18
C ALA A 15 -3.90 5.36 17.83
N LEU A 16 -4.77 5.30 16.81
CA LEU A 16 -4.57 5.92 15.51
C LEU A 16 -4.65 7.46 15.53
N ALA A 17 -5.17 8.08 16.59
CA ALA A 17 -5.23 9.55 16.70
C ALA A 17 -4.00 10.17 17.36
N GLN A 18 -3.18 9.37 18.07
CA GLN A 18 -2.01 9.85 18.83
C GLN A 18 -0.71 9.78 18.04
N ASP A 19 -0.58 8.81 17.14
CA ASP A 19 0.48 8.75 16.14
C ASP A 19 -0.02 9.47 14.89
N ASN A 20 0.80 10.25 14.20
CA ASN A 20 0.46 10.99 12.97
C ASN A 20 0.22 10.07 11.75
N ILE A 21 -0.50 8.96 11.96
CA ILE A 21 -0.77 7.88 11.03
C ILE A 21 -1.54 8.39 9.82
N VAL A 22 -2.32 9.45 9.98
CA VAL A 22 -3.06 10.09 8.88
C VAL A 22 -2.11 10.74 7.88
N ALA A 23 -1.04 11.39 8.35
CA ALA A 23 0.00 11.90 7.46
C ALA A 23 0.85 10.74 6.90
N ARG A 24 1.27 9.79 7.74
CA ARG A 24 2.11 8.66 7.31
C ARG A 24 1.46 7.78 6.24
N ARG A 25 0.15 7.51 6.35
CA ARG A 25 -0.58 6.75 5.32
C ARG A 25 -0.66 7.50 3.99
N ARG A 26 -0.77 8.83 4.00
CA ARG A 26 -0.69 9.60 2.77
C ARG A 26 0.72 9.51 2.18
N ASP A 27 1.73 9.69 3.01
CA ASP A 27 3.14 9.65 2.64
C ASP A 27 3.52 8.30 2.00
N TRP A 28 3.13 7.16 2.60
CA TRP A 28 3.35 5.83 2.02
C TRP A 28 2.66 5.64 0.67
N LEU A 29 1.44 6.17 0.51
CA LEU A 29 0.73 6.11 -0.77
C LEU A 29 1.42 6.98 -1.84
N GLU A 30 1.90 8.16 -1.46
CA GLU A 30 2.64 9.07 -2.35
C GLU A 30 3.98 8.46 -2.76
N GLN A 31 4.70 7.80 -1.84
CA GLN A 31 5.91 7.03 -2.15
C GLN A 31 5.62 5.90 -3.15
N LEU A 32 4.53 5.14 -2.96
CA LEU A 32 4.11 4.11 -3.93
C LEU A 32 3.85 4.70 -5.32
N ILE A 33 3.22 5.87 -5.40
CA ILE A 33 2.99 6.59 -6.66
C ILE A 33 4.33 7.05 -7.27
N ALA A 34 5.21 7.64 -6.46
CA ALA A 34 6.52 8.12 -6.90
C ALA A 34 7.39 6.98 -7.45
N VAL A 35 7.37 5.80 -6.81
CA VAL A 35 8.02 4.59 -7.30
C VAL A 35 7.48 4.18 -8.67
N ARG A 36 6.14 4.13 -8.84
CA ARG A 36 5.56 3.78 -10.15
C ARG A 36 5.85 4.82 -11.24
N ARG A 37 6.11 6.06 -10.87
CA ARG A 37 6.50 7.14 -11.79
C ARG A 37 8.00 7.20 -12.05
N GLY A 38 8.81 6.36 -11.40
CA GLY A 38 10.27 6.42 -11.46
C GLY A 38 10.86 7.67 -10.79
N GLN A 39 10.08 8.38 -9.98
CA GLN A 39 10.48 9.60 -9.26
C GLN A 39 11.22 9.29 -7.96
N GLN A 40 11.01 8.10 -7.40
CA GLN A 40 11.70 7.63 -6.21
C GLN A 40 12.19 6.20 -6.42
N SER A 41 13.40 5.92 -5.93
CA SER A 41 14.00 4.57 -6.03
C SER A 41 13.25 3.59 -5.12
N PRO A 42 12.86 2.40 -5.62
CA PRO A 42 12.31 1.32 -4.79
C PRO A 42 13.21 0.97 -3.60
N ILE A 43 14.53 1.06 -3.78
CA ILE A 43 15.53 0.75 -2.75
C ILE A 43 15.50 1.79 -1.63
N ALA A 44 15.40 3.07 -1.99
CA ALA A 44 15.33 4.15 -1.01
C ALA A 44 14.02 4.08 -0.19
N VAL A 45 12.90 3.77 -0.85
CA VAL A 45 11.61 3.58 -0.18
C VAL A 45 11.64 2.35 0.73
N ALA A 46 12.28 1.26 0.30
CA ALA A 46 12.45 0.06 1.12
C ALA A 46 13.20 0.38 2.41
N ALA A 47 14.25 1.19 2.34
CA ALA A 47 15.00 1.63 3.52
C ALA A 47 14.13 2.43 4.49
N ASP A 48 13.38 3.43 4.00
CA ASP A 48 12.46 4.21 4.84
C ASP A 48 11.36 3.33 5.46
N TRP A 49 10.86 2.34 4.73
CA TRP A 49 9.87 1.40 5.26
C TRP A 49 10.44 0.45 6.30
N ASN A 50 11.71 0.07 6.16
CA ASN A 50 12.40 -0.83 7.08
C ASN A 50 12.67 -0.18 8.45
N ASP A 51 12.73 1.15 8.52
CA ASP A 51 12.84 1.90 9.77
C ASP A 51 11.54 1.81 10.62
N ASP A 52 10.41 1.46 10.01
CA ASP A 52 9.18 1.18 10.74
C ASP A 52 9.21 -0.25 11.32
N ALA A 53 9.60 -0.36 12.59
CA ALA A 53 9.73 -1.65 13.28
C ALA A 53 8.46 -2.52 13.25
N GLN A 54 7.27 -1.92 13.12
CA GLN A 54 5.99 -2.62 13.06
C GLN A 54 5.58 -3.01 11.64
N MET A 55 6.37 -2.64 10.62
CA MET A 55 6.04 -2.87 9.20
C MET A 55 4.66 -2.34 8.83
N ARG A 56 4.25 -1.22 9.45
CA ARG A 56 3.00 -0.52 9.14
C ARG A 56 2.84 -0.18 7.65
N PRO A 57 3.89 0.16 6.89
CA PRO A 57 3.76 0.40 5.46
C PRO A 57 3.15 -0.79 4.69
N LEU A 58 3.50 -2.04 5.04
CA LEU A 58 2.95 -3.24 4.39
C LEU A 58 1.46 -3.42 4.68
N TYR A 59 1.05 -3.16 5.92
CA TYR A 59 -0.36 -3.20 6.30
C TYR A 59 -1.19 -2.21 5.47
N TRP A 60 -0.69 -0.98 5.35
CA TRP A 60 -1.36 0.07 4.59
C TRP A 60 -1.32 -0.19 3.09
N PHE A 61 -0.22 -0.72 2.56
CA PHE A 61 -0.14 -1.13 1.17
C PHE A 61 -1.20 -2.17 0.83
N ARG A 62 -1.38 -3.19 1.70
CA ARG A 62 -2.46 -4.16 1.56
C ARG A 62 -3.84 -3.51 1.62
N SER A 63 -4.03 -2.51 2.49
CA SER A 63 -5.27 -1.73 2.60
C SER A 63 -5.60 -0.99 1.29
N TYR A 64 -4.60 -0.35 0.68
CA TYR A 64 -4.76 0.35 -0.61
C TYR A 64 -5.11 -0.61 -1.74
N LEU A 65 -4.45 -1.78 -1.81
CA LEU A 65 -4.76 -2.80 -2.83
C LEU A 65 -6.21 -3.28 -2.72
N MET A 66 -6.71 -3.52 -1.51
CA MET A 66 -8.12 -3.87 -1.31
C MET A 66 -9.07 -2.74 -1.75
N ASP A 67 -8.73 -1.48 -1.46
CA ASP A 67 -9.55 -0.33 -1.89
C ASP A 67 -9.51 -0.12 -3.41
N LEU A 68 -8.38 -0.37 -4.07
CA LEU A 68 -8.26 -0.37 -5.54
C LEU A 68 -9.16 -1.43 -6.18
N MET A 69 -9.18 -2.63 -5.62
CA MET A 69 -10.08 -3.70 -6.07
C MET A 69 -11.55 -3.33 -5.85
N ARG A 70 -11.89 -2.63 -4.75
CA ARG A 70 -13.25 -2.13 -4.52
C ARG A 70 -13.62 -1.04 -5.53
N LEU A 71 -12.68 -0.16 -5.89
CA LEU A 71 -12.87 0.85 -6.92
C LEU A 71 -13.14 0.20 -8.29
N GLU A 72 -12.42 -0.85 -8.66
CA GLU A 72 -12.68 -1.59 -9.90
C GLU A 72 -14.09 -2.20 -9.94
N HIS A 73 -14.59 -2.70 -8.81
CA HIS A 73 -15.93 -3.27 -8.69
C HIS A 73 -17.03 -2.23 -8.41
N GLY A 74 -16.75 -0.93 -8.45
CA GLY A 74 -17.72 0.13 -8.18
C GLY A 74 -18.23 0.19 -6.73
N SER A 75 -17.57 -0.50 -5.80
CA SER A 75 -17.98 -0.64 -4.40
C SER A 75 -17.42 0.49 -3.52
N VAL A 76 -17.68 1.74 -3.93
CA VAL A 76 -17.11 2.96 -3.33
C VAL A 76 -17.50 3.12 -1.86
N GLU A 77 -18.68 2.65 -1.47
CA GLU A 77 -19.22 2.76 -0.11
C GLU A 77 -18.43 1.99 0.95
N HIS A 78 -17.58 1.04 0.53
CA HIS A 78 -16.77 0.20 1.41
C HIS A 78 -15.28 0.52 1.37
N ILE A 79 -14.89 1.61 0.69
CA ILE A 79 -13.50 2.06 0.64
C ILE A 79 -13.09 2.60 2.00
N LYS A 80 -12.00 2.07 2.56
CA LYS A 80 -11.50 2.48 3.89
C LYS A 80 -10.76 3.81 3.83
N ASN A 81 -9.97 4.03 2.78
CA ASN A 81 -9.15 5.22 2.57
C ASN A 81 -9.87 6.24 1.67
N ILE A 82 -11.13 6.55 1.99
CA ILE A 82 -11.97 7.41 1.13
C ILE A 82 -11.40 8.82 0.96
N ASP A 83 -10.68 9.33 1.95
CA ASP A 83 -10.00 10.62 1.89
C ASP A 83 -8.75 10.62 0.97
N LEU A 84 -8.26 9.44 0.57
CA LEU A 84 -7.18 9.25 -0.39
C LEU A 84 -7.68 8.76 -1.75
N ILE A 85 -8.99 8.81 -2.00
CA ILE A 85 -9.61 8.23 -3.20
C ILE A 85 -9.03 8.79 -4.49
N ASP A 86 -8.67 10.07 -4.53
CA ASP A 86 -8.09 10.70 -5.71
C ASP A 86 -6.69 10.15 -6.03
N LEU A 87 -5.87 9.91 -5.00
CA LEU A 87 -4.56 9.26 -5.13
C LEU A 87 -4.72 7.78 -5.54
N LEU A 88 -5.71 7.07 -4.98
CA LEU A 88 -6.02 5.70 -5.37
C LEU A 88 -6.46 5.61 -6.84
N LYS A 89 -7.28 6.54 -7.32
CA LYS A 89 -7.69 6.61 -8.73
C LYS A 89 -6.50 6.81 -9.68
N VAL A 90 -5.48 7.58 -9.28
CA VAL A 90 -4.22 7.73 -10.06
C VAL A 90 -3.53 6.38 -10.25
N ILE A 91 -3.55 5.53 -9.24
CA ILE A 91 -2.94 4.20 -9.28
C ILE A 91 -3.78 3.21 -10.09
N ALA A 92 -5.10 3.24 -9.91
CA ALA A 92 -6.05 2.36 -10.60
C ALA A 92 -5.92 2.47 -12.13
N ASN A 93 -5.60 3.66 -12.63
CA ASN A 93 -5.36 3.88 -14.06
C ASN A 93 -4.08 3.16 -14.52
N GLY A 94 -4.25 1.96 -15.08
CA GLY A 94 -3.18 1.11 -15.59
C GLY A 94 -2.89 -0.14 -14.76
N MET A 95 -3.75 -0.48 -13.81
CA MET A 95 -3.77 -1.81 -13.18
C MET A 95 -5.01 -2.58 -13.65
N ASN A 96 -4.94 -3.91 -13.60
CA ASN A 96 -6.10 -4.77 -13.79
C ASN A 96 -6.28 -5.65 -12.56
N SER A 97 -7.46 -6.26 -12.45
CA SER A 97 -7.81 -7.18 -11.37
C SER A 97 -6.75 -8.27 -11.10
N ARG A 98 -6.19 -8.92 -12.13
CA ARG A 98 -5.17 -9.97 -11.95
C ARG A 98 -3.91 -9.42 -11.28
N ASP A 99 -3.43 -8.28 -11.76
CA ASP A 99 -2.23 -7.62 -11.24
C ASP A 99 -2.46 -7.19 -9.77
N LEU A 100 -3.65 -6.68 -9.45
CA LEU A 100 -4.05 -6.32 -8.09
C LEU A 100 -4.09 -7.52 -7.14
N HIS A 101 -4.69 -8.63 -7.57
CA HIS A 101 -4.75 -9.87 -6.78
C HIS A 101 -3.35 -10.45 -6.52
N SER A 102 -2.50 -10.52 -7.56
CA SER A 102 -1.13 -11.01 -7.42
C SER A 102 -0.31 -10.17 -6.44
N LEU A 103 -0.43 -8.84 -6.52
CA LEU A 103 0.22 -7.93 -5.58
C LEU A 103 -0.31 -8.10 -4.16
N LEU A 104 -1.62 -8.31 -3.99
CA LEU A 104 -2.22 -8.51 -2.67
C LEU A 104 -1.65 -9.75 -1.98
N ASP A 105 -1.51 -10.85 -2.72
CA ASP A 105 -0.91 -12.09 -2.23
C ASP A 105 0.58 -11.89 -1.90
N ARG A 106 1.32 -11.22 -2.78
CA ARG A 106 2.74 -10.91 -2.58
C ARG A 106 2.97 -10.06 -1.32
N VAL A 107 2.19 -8.99 -1.13
CA VAL A 107 2.28 -8.14 0.08
C VAL A 107 1.96 -8.96 1.33
N GLY A 108 0.96 -9.85 1.27
CA GLY A 108 0.62 -10.76 2.36
C GLY A 108 1.78 -11.68 2.75
N GLN A 109 2.43 -12.29 1.77
CA GLN A 109 3.61 -13.15 1.97
C GLN A 109 4.78 -12.35 2.56
N THR A 110 5.10 -11.18 1.99
CA THR A 110 6.15 -10.29 2.51
C THR A 110 5.88 -9.89 3.95
N GLN A 111 4.63 -9.58 4.31
CA GLN A 111 4.24 -9.22 5.68
C GLN A 111 4.43 -10.40 6.66
N GLN A 112 4.16 -11.63 6.23
CA GLN A 112 4.38 -12.83 7.05
C GLN A 112 5.88 -13.10 7.24
N LEU A 113 6.67 -13.02 6.17
CA LEU A 113 8.12 -13.23 6.22
C LEU A 113 8.83 -12.16 7.04
N ALA A 114 8.41 -10.91 6.94
CA ALA A 114 9.00 -9.80 7.69
C ALA A 114 8.85 -9.93 9.23
N GLN A 115 7.92 -10.77 9.70
CA GLN A 115 7.74 -11.07 11.12
C GLN A 115 8.62 -12.23 11.62
N GLN A 116 9.27 -12.96 10.71
CA GLN A 116 10.13 -14.09 11.08
C GLN A 116 11.50 -13.60 11.58
N ALA A 117 11.98 -14.20 12.67
CA ALA A 117 13.30 -13.87 13.21
C ALA A 117 14.41 -14.24 12.21
N GLY A 118 15.43 -13.38 12.11
CA GLY A 118 16.58 -13.59 11.21
C GLY A 118 16.31 -13.25 9.73
N MET A 119 15.11 -12.83 9.38
CA MET A 119 14.78 -12.44 8.01
C MET A 119 15.35 -11.06 7.64
N ASN A 120 15.90 -10.95 6.43
CA ASN A 120 16.36 -9.67 5.90
C ASN A 120 15.16 -8.86 5.37
N ARG A 121 14.54 -8.09 6.27
CA ARG A 121 13.40 -7.22 6.00
C ARG A 121 13.66 -6.22 4.87
N GLN A 122 14.86 -5.65 4.81
CA GLN A 122 15.27 -4.72 3.77
C GLN A 122 15.15 -5.36 2.37
N LEU A 123 15.75 -6.53 2.19
CA LEU A 123 15.74 -7.23 0.91
C LEU A 123 14.30 -7.58 0.46
N LEU A 124 13.47 -8.06 1.39
CA LEU A 124 12.07 -8.37 1.09
C LEU A 124 11.28 -7.15 0.60
N LEU A 125 11.52 -5.99 1.20
CA LEU A 125 10.89 -4.73 0.82
C LEU A 125 11.40 -4.24 -0.53
N GLU A 126 12.71 -4.34 -0.80
CA GLU A 126 13.32 -3.99 -2.07
C GLU A 126 12.74 -4.82 -3.22
N GLU A 127 12.61 -6.14 -3.04
CA GLU A 127 12.00 -7.03 -4.03
C GLU A 127 10.54 -6.63 -4.30
N LEU A 128 9.75 -6.45 -3.23
CA LEU A 128 8.34 -6.07 -3.34
C LEU A 128 8.15 -4.73 -4.07
N LEU A 129 8.92 -3.71 -3.70
CA LEU A 129 8.80 -2.37 -4.28
C LEU A 129 9.35 -2.33 -5.72
N THR A 130 10.34 -3.15 -6.02
CA THR A 130 10.84 -3.33 -7.39
C THR A 130 9.77 -4.00 -8.26
N GLU A 131 9.11 -5.05 -7.77
CA GLU A 131 7.99 -5.69 -8.47
C GLU A 131 6.85 -4.69 -8.69
N TRP A 132 6.44 -3.98 -7.64
CA TRP A 132 5.44 -2.90 -7.69
C TRP A 132 5.74 -1.85 -8.76
N SER A 133 7.00 -1.42 -8.88
CA SER A 133 7.39 -0.45 -9.90
C SER A 133 7.11 -0.94 -11.33
N ARG A 134 7.25 -2.24 -11.59
CA ARG A 134 7.11 -2.84 -12.93
C ARG A 134 5.67 -3.18 -13.30
N VAL A 135 4.81 -3.40 -12.31
CA VAL A 135 3.40 -3.76 -12.53
C VAL A 135 2.66 -2.64 -13.27
N GLY A 136 2.03 -3.00 -14.40
CA GLY A 136 1.29 -2.08 -15.27
C GLY A 136 2.13 -1.17 -16.17
N GLN A 137 3.44 -1.01 -15.93
CA GLN A 137 4.32 -0.23 -16.83
C GLN A 137 4.54 -0.92 -18.19
N ALA A 138 4.63 -2.25 -18.22
CA ALA A 138 4.83 -3.02 -19.45
C ALA A 138 3.69 -2.86 -20.49
N ARG A 139 2.49 -2.45 -20.06
CA ARG A 139 1.37 -2.14 -20.97
C ARG A 139 1.37 -0.68 -21.44
N ARG A 140 1.84 0.26 -20.62
CA ARG A 140 1.96 1.68 -21.01
C ARG A 140 2.97 1.92 -22.14
N ALA A 141 4.02 1.11 -22.25
CA ALA A 141 5.01 1.21 -23.32
C ALA A 141 4.56 0.59 -24.67
N ARG A 142 3.40 -0.07 -24.71
CA ARG A 142 2.84 -0.75 -25.89
C ARG A 142 1.57 -0.10 -26.44
N ALA A 143 1.12 1.01 -25.85
CA ALA A 143 -0.01 1.82 -26.27
C ALA A 143 0.50 3.17 -26.79
#